data_AF-A0A382EVW4-F1
#
_entry.id   AF-A0A382EVW4-F1
#
_cell.length_a   1.000
_cell.length_b   1.000
_cell.length_c   1.000
_cell.angle_alpha   90.00
_cell.angle_beta   90.00
_cell.angle_gamma   90.00
#
_symmetry.space_group_name_H-M   'P 1'
#
loop_
_entity.id
_entity.type
_entity.pdbx_description
1 polymer ?
#
loop_
_entity_poly.entity_id
_entity_poly.type
_entity_poly.pdbx_seq_one_letter_code
_entity_poly.pdbx_strand_id
1 'polypeptide(L)'
;MFSTAEAAVSGQPGITRTPISSGVFGMLIFMVTEAMFFAGLISAYMVIRAGIEEWPPWGQPRLPVVATAFNTVVLLASGFIMAHSRACFKKKELALGRRWLGISILLGTFFLVFQGYEWIQLLKFGFTLSSSVYGGL
;
A
#
# COMPACT_ATOMS: atom_id res chain seq x y z
N MET A 1 -48.80 -51.18 12.08
CA MET A 1 -48.80 -50.07 13.07
C MET A 1 -47.59 -50.35 13.97
N PHE A 2 -46.36 -49.94 13.67
CA PHE A 2 -45.84 -48.62 13.36
C PHE A 2 -44.66 -48.74 12.38
N SER A 3 -44.85 -48.23 11.16
CA SER A 3 -43.79 -47.90 10.21
C SER A 3 -44.05 -46.43 9.88
N THR A 4 -43.14 -45.51 10.24
CA THR A 4 -43.01 -44.11 9.73
C THR A 4 -42.17 -43.16 10.61
N ALA A 5 -41.54 -43.58 11.71
CA ALA A 5 -40.71 -42.67 12.52
C ALA A 5 -39.26 -42.47 12.02
N GLU A 6 -38.96 -42.84 10.77
CA GLU A 6 -37.65 -42.59 10.13
C GLU A 6 -37.78 -41.57 9.00
N ALA A 7 -38.56 -40.51 9.26
CA ALA A 7 -38.69 -39.37 8.37
C ALA A 7 -37.76 -38.24 8.83
N ALA A 8 -36.79 -37.94 7.97
CA ALA A 8 -36.16 -36.63 7.78
C ALA A 8 -35.15 -36.13 8.84
N VAL A 9 -33.92 -36.66 8.77
CA VAL A 9 -32.75 -35.76 8.76
C VAL A 9 -32.25 -35.67 7.32
N SER A 10 -33.00 -34.89 6.55
CA SER A 10 -32.65 -34.45 5.21
C SER A 10 -31.34 -33.67 5.28
N GLY A 11 -30.38 -34.05 4.44
CA GLY A 11 -29.01 -33.53 4.44
C GLY A 11 -28.95 -32.01 4.49
N GLN A 12 -28.35 -31.49 5.57
CA GLN A 12 -27.89 -30.12 5.56
C GLN A 12 -26.84 -29.99 4.44
N PRO A 13 -26.96 -29.04 3.49
CA PRO A 13 -25.90 -28.76 2.56
C PRO A 13 -24.70 -28.28 3.39
N GLY A 14 -23.73 -29.15 3.60
CA GLY A 14 -22.50 -28.81 4.28
C GLY A 14 -21.87 -27.66 3.52
N ILE A 15 -21.79 -26.48 4.16
CA ILE A 15 -21.13 -25.30 3.60
C ILE A 15 -19.69 -25.70 3.29
N THR A 16 -19.42 -26.02 2.04
CA THR A 16 -18.09 -26.38 1.56
C THR A 16 -17.30 -25.08 1.48
N ARG A 17 -16.66 -24.71 2.59
CA ARG A 17 -15.72 -23.59 2.60
C ARG A 17 -14.54 -23.99 1.73
N THR A 18 -14.44 -23.42 0.54
CA THR A 18 -13.24 -23.57 -0.29
C THR A 18 -12.06 -23.00 0.50
N PRO A 19 -11.04 -23.80 0.82
CA PRO A 19 -9.89 -23.32 1.56
C PRO A 19 -9.20 -22.20 0.78
N ILE A 20 -8.82 -21.12 1.47
CA ILE A 20 -8.04 -20.03 0.89
C ILE A 20 -6.71 -20.61 0.38
N SER A 21 -6.30 -20.23 -0.83
CA SER A 21 -4.99 -20.64 -1.35
C SER A 21 -3.87 -20.17 -0.41
N SER A 22 -2.89 -21.04 -0.15
CA SER A 22 -1.73 -20.72 0.69
C SER A 22 -1.01 -19.44 0.24
N GLY A 23 -0.99 -19.15 -1.07
CA GLY A 23 -0.41 -17.91 -1.60
C GLY A 23 -1.19 -16.64 -1.23
N VAL A 24 -2.52 -16.70 -1.26
CA VAL A 24 -3.38 -15.59 -0.83
C VAL A 24 -3.27 -15.36 0.67
N PHE A 25 -3.20 -16.44 1.44
CA PHE A 25 -2.98 -16.37 2.89
C PHE A 25 -1.61 -15.77 3.24
N GLY A 26 -0.54 -16.21 2.56
CA GLY A 26 0.80 -15.64 2.71
C GLY A 26 0.86 -14.15 2.35
N MET A 27 0.21 -13.74 1.26
CA MET A 27 0.10 -12.33 0.89
C MET A 27 -0.65 -11.51 1.95
N LEU A 28 -1.69 -12.07 2.57
CA LEU A 28 -2.43 -11.40 3.63
C LEU A 28 -1.57 -11.18 4.87
N ILE A 29 -0.81 -12.20 5.31
CA ILE A 29 0.14 -12.05 6.42
C ILE A 29 1.18 -10.98 6.08
N PHE A 30 1.74 -11.00 4.87
CA PHE A 30 2.71 -10.00 4.43
C PHE A 30 2.14 -8.58 4.50
N MET A 31 0.92 -8.33 4.02
CA MET A 31 0.28 -7.01 4.11
C MET A 31 0.09 -6.56 5.57
N VAL A 32 -0.26 -7.48 6.47
CA VAL A 32 -0.43 -7.16 7.91
C VAL A 32 0.93 -6.79 8.52
N THR A 33 1.99 -7.55 8.22
CA THR A 33 3.34 -7.25 8.70
C THR A 33 3.82 -5.88 8.20
N GLU A 34 3.64 -5.58 6.92
CA GLU A 34 3.97 -4.26 6.36
C GLU A 34 3.16 -3.14 7.03
N ALA A 35 1.86 -3.34 7.26
CA ALA A 35 1.03 -2.36 7.96
C ALA A 35 1.52 -2.10 9.39
N MET A 36 1.92 -3.15 10.14
CA MET A 36 2.50 -3.01 11.47
C MET A 36 3.86 -2.31 11.43
N PHE A 37 4.69 -2.60 10.43
CA PHE A 37 5.99 -1.92 10.22
C PHE A 37 5.80 -0.41 9.99
N PHE A 38 4.93 -0.01 9.06
CA PHE A 38 4.61 1.41 8.83
C PHE A 38 3.95 2.07 10.04
N ALA A 39 3.09 1.36 10.77
CA ALA A 39 2.52 1.88 12.02
C ALA A 39 3.60 2.17 13.07
N GLY A 40 4.63 1.32 13.15
CA GLY A 40 5.81 1.58 13.98
C GLY A 40 6.56 2.86 13.58
N LEU A 41 6.80 3.06 12.28
CA LEU A 41 7.46 4.27 11.76
C LEU A 41 6.62 5.55 12.04
N ILE A 42 5.31 5.50 11.80
CA ILE A 42 4.40 6.61 12.07
C ILE A 42 4.34 6.91 13.58
N SER A 43 4.32 5.88 14.42
CA SER A 43 4.35 6.03 15.88
C SER A 43 5.63 6.72 16.34
N ALA A 44 6.80 6.31 15.83
CA ALA A 44 8.07 6.97 16.11
C ALA A 44 8.06 8.45 15.73
N TYR A 45 7.54 8.79 14.54
CA TYR A 45 7.34 10.17 14.12
C TYR A 45 6.42 10.94 15.07
N MET A 46 5.27 10.37 15.47
CA MET A 46 4.29 11.03 16.33
C MET A 46 4.84 11.30 17.74
N VAL A 47 5.58 10.35 18.32
CA VAL A 47 6.21 10.51 19.63
C VAL A 47 7.22 11.66 19.62
N ILE A 48 8.07 11.72 18.59
CA ILE A 48 9.07 12.79 18.46
C ILE A 48 8.40 14.14 18.16
N ARG A 49 7.42 14.18 17.26
CA ARG A 49 6.66 15.39 16.92
C ARG A 49 5.96 15.99 18.14
N ALA A 50 5.48 15.17 19.07
CA ALA A 50 4.83 15.62 20.29
C ALA A 50 5.77 16.34 21.27
N GLY A 51 7.08 16.07 21.21
CA GLY A 51 8.09 16.70 22.07
C GLY A 51 8.68 18.01 21.55
N ILE A 52 8.28 18.48 20.35
CA ILE A 52 8.82 19.66 19.69
C ILE A 52 7.68 20.62 19.35
N GLU A 53 7.72 21.86 19.85
CA GLU A 53 6.63 22.83 19.63
C GLU A 53 6.58 23.32 18.17
N GLU A 54 7.72 23.69 17.60
CA GLU A 54 7.82 24.20 16.22
C GLU A 54 8.35 23.14 15.24
N TRP A 55 7.58 22.86 14.19
CA TRP A 55 7.90 21.84 13.19
C TRP A 55 7.77 22.38 11.76
N PRO A 56 8.80 22.26 10.91
CA PRO A 56 10.12 21.70 11.20
C PRO A 56 10.98 22.60 12.10
N PRO A 57 11.93 22.03 12.87
CA PRO A 57 12.89 22.80 13.65
C PRO A 57 13.60 23.91 12.86
N TRP A 58 13.97 24.99 13.56
CA TRP A 58 14.59 26.16 12.94
C TRP A 58 15.87 25.81 12.18
N GLY A 59 16.06 26.42 11.00
CA GLY A 59 17.25 26.20 10.16
C GLY A 59 17.22 24.93 9.31
N GLN A 60 16.13 24.15 9.33
CA GLN A 60 15.99 22.97 8.49
C GLN A 60 15.22 23.25 7.19
N PRO A 61 15.59 22.57 6.09
CA PRO A 61 14.88 22.72 4.83
C PRO A 61 13.43 22.25 4.96
N ARG A 62 12.51 23.05 4.42
CA ARG A 62 11.10 22.66 4.32
C ARG A 62 10.93 21.62 3.22
N LEU A 63 10.15 20.58 3.49
CA LEU A 63 9.84 19.58 2.46
C LEU A 63 8.98 20.21 1.36
N PRO A 64 9.15 19.78 0.09
CA PRO A 64 8.37 20.28 -1.04
C PRO A 64 6.96 19.66 -1.08
N VAL A 65 6.11 20.04 -0.12
CA VAL A 65 4.78 19.43 0.12
C VAL A 65 3.92 19.34 -1.15
N VAL A 66 3.91 20.38 -1.99
CA VAL A 66 3.10 20.41 -3.22
C VAL A 66 3.59 19.39 -4.24
N ALA A 67 4.91 19.25 -4.39
CA ALA A 67 5.53 18.31 -5.33
C ALA A 67 5.33 16.87 -4.85
N THR A 68 5.53 16.60 -3.56
CA THR A 68 5.24 15.30 -2.95
C THR A 68 3.75 14.93 -3.04
N ALA A 69 2.85 15.90 -2.84
CA ALA A 69 1.40 15.68 -2.98
C ALA A 69 1.02 15.34 -4.43
N PHE A 70 1.57 16.06 -5.40
CA PHE A 70 1.41 15.73 -6.82
C PHE A 70 1.89 14.32 -7.13
N ASN A 71 3.07 13.95 -6.65
CA ASN A 71 3.63 12.60 -6.85
C ASN A 71 2.74 11.52 -6.23
N THR A 72 2.11 11.81 -5.08
CA THR A 72 1.15 10.91 -4.43
C THR A 72 -0.11 10.72 -5.27
N VAL A 73 -0.64 11.80 -5.89
CA VAL A 73 -1.78 11.69 -6.81
C VAL A 73 -1.44 10.79 -7.99
N VAL A 74 -0.22 10.88 -8.54
CA VAL A 74 0.25 10.00 -9.62
C VAL A 74 0.31 8.54 -9.16
N LEU A 75 0.78 8.28 -7.95
CA LEU A 75 0.81 6.92 -7.38
C LEU A 75 -0.61 6.35 -7.19
N LEU A 76 -1.54 7.14 -6.66
CA LEU A 76 -2.94 6.74 -6.52
C LEU A 76 -3.60 6.44 -7.87
N ALA A 77 -3.32 7.27 -8.88
CA ALA A 77 -3.77 7.05 -10.25
C ALA A 77 -3.21 5.72 -10.81
N SER A 78 -1.94 5.40 -10.53
CA SER A 78 -1.37 4.09 -10.90
C SER A 78 -2.15 2.92 -10.30
N GLY A 79 -2.50 2.99 -9.02
CA GLY A 79 -3.32 1.96 -8.35
C GLY A 79 -4.69 1.79 -9.00
N PHE A 80 -5.35 2.89 -9.37
CA PHE A 80 -6.63 2.84 -10.09
C PHE A 80 -6.49 2.17 -11.47
N ILE A 81 -5.43 2.51 -12.22
CA ILE A 81 -5.15 1.91 -13.53
C ILE A 81 -4.87 0.40 -13.39
N MET A 82 -4.16 -0.03 -12.34
CA MET A 82 -3.95 -1.45 -12.07
C MET A 82 -5.27 -2.18 -11.76
N ALA A 83 -6.16 -1.56 -11.00
CA ALA A 83 -7.50 -2.12 -10.75
C ALA A 83 -8.30 -2.24 -12.07
N HIS A 84 -8.19 -1.26 -12.96
CA HIS A 84 -8.80 -1.32 -14.29
C HIS A 84 -8.19 -2.43 -15.16
N SER A 85 -6.86 -2.59 -15.15
CA SER A 85 -6.15 -3.70 -15.81
C SER A 85 -6.67 -5.06 -15.34
N ARG A 86 -6.86 -5.23 -14.03
CA ARG A 86 -7.45 -6.45 -13.45
C ARG A 86 -8.86 -6.70 -13.95
N ALA A 87 -9.68 -5.66 -14.13
CA ALA A 87 -11.02 -5.81 -14.71
C ALA A 87 -10.98 -6.28 -16.16
N CYS A 88 -10.05 -5.78 -16.99
CA CYS A 88 -9.83 -6.27 -18.35
C CYS A 88 -9.43 -7.76 -18.37
N PHE A 89 -8.53 -8.18 -17.48
CA PHE A 89 -8.15 -9.61 -17.38
C PHE A 89 -9.34 -10.51 -17.01
N LYS A 90 -10.24 -10.05 -16.12
CA LYS A 90 -11.48 -10.77 -15.81
C LYS A 90 -12.42 -10.90 -17.02
N LYS A 91 -12.44 -9.90 -17.90
CA LYS A 91 -13.20 -9.91 -19.17
C LYS A 91 -12.52 -10.69 -20.30
N LYS A 92 -11.37 -11.34 -20.04
CA LYS A 92 -10.52 -12.02 -21.03
C LYS A 92 -9.92 -11.09 -22.10
N GLU A 93 -9.91 -9.79 -21.88
CA GLU A 93 -9.28 -8.78 -22.76
C GLU A 93 -7.78 -8.68 -22.48
N LEU A 94 -7.02 -9.73 -22.79
CA LEU A 94 -5.63 -9.86 -22.34
C LEU A 94 -4.69 -8.77 -22.89
N ALA A 95 -4.85 -8.37 -24.15
CA ALA A 95 -4.01 -7.33 -24.75
C ALA A 95 -4.23 -5.96 -24.09
N LEU A 96 -5.50 -5.60 -23.84
CA LEU A 96 -5.87 -4.36 -23.18
C LEU A 96 -5.43 -4.37 -21.72
N GLY A 97 -5.64 -5.47 -20.99
CA GLY A 97 -5.17 -5.66 -19.62
C GLY A 97 -3.66 -5.49 -19.50
N ARG A 98 -2.86 -6.10 -20.39
CA ARG A 98 -1.39 -5.93 -20.41
C ARG A 98 -0.98 -4.47 -20.68
N ARG A 99 -1.66 -3.78 -21.59
CA ARG A 99 -1.39 -2.35 -21.87
C ARG A 99 -1.63 -1.49 -20.62
N TRP A 100 -2.77 -1.66 -19.95
CA TRP A 100 -3.07 -0.92 -18.72
C TRP A 100 -2.11 -1.28 -17.59
N LEU A 101 -1.70 -2.54 -17.47
CA LEU A 101 -0.69 -2.96 -16.50
C LEU A 101 0.65 -2.26 -16.76
N GLY A 102 1.08 -2.18 -18.02
CA GLY A 102 2.29 -1.47 -18.41
C GLY A 102 2.23 0.03 -18.06
N ILE A 103 1.07 0.68 -18.28
CA ILE A 103 0.86 2.08 -17.90
C ILE A 103 0.96 2.26 -16.39
N SER A 104 0.34 1.38 -15.60
CA SER A 104 0.45 1.42 -14.14
C SER A 104 1.89 1.28 -13.66
N ILE A 105 2.64 0.32 -14.22
CA ILE A 105 4.06 0.14 -13.91
C ILE A 105 4.86 1.41 -14.24
N LEU A 106 4.65 2.01 -15.41
CA LEU A 106 5.34 3.26 -15.80
C LEU A 106 5.06 4.40 -14.82
N LEU A 107 3.82 4.58 -14.39
CA LEU A 107 3.46 5.61 -13.39
C LEU A 107 4.09 5.31 -12.03
N GLY A 108 4.15 4.04 -11.61
CA GLY A 108 4.84 3.63 -10.39
C GLY A 108 6.35 3.88 -10.46
N THR A 109 6.98 3.60 -11.59
CA THR A 109 8.40 3.91 -11.83
C THR A 109 8.65 5.41 -11.83
N PHE A 110 7.77 6.20 -12.47
CA PHE A 110 7.83 7.66 -12.40
C PHE A 110 7.79 8.15 -10.95
N PHE A 111 6.88 7.61 -10.12
CA PHE A 111 6.80 7.95 -8.70
C PHE A 111 8.12 7.70 -7.97
N LEU A 112 8.74 6.53 -8.17
CA LEU A 112 10.00 6.17 -7.53
C LEU A 112 11.16 7.08 -7.95
N VAL A 113 11.26 7.38 -9.26
CA VAL A 113 12.31 8.27 -9.78
C VAL A 113 12.15 9.69 -9.25
N PHE A 114 10.91 10.20 -9.24
CA PHE A 114 10.61 11.53 -8.72
C PHE A 114 10.96 11.64 -7.23
N GLN A 115 10.53 10.65 -6.43
CA GLN A 115 10.83 10.61 -5.00
C GLN A 115 12.35 10.54 -4.75
N GLY A 116 13.06 9.70 -5.51
CA GLY A 116 14.52 9.59 -5.43
C GLY A 116 15.23 10.90 -5.78
N TYR A 117 14.75 11.63 -6.78
CA TYR A 117 15.28 12.94 -7.15
C TYR A 117 15.09 13.96 -6.02
N GLU A 118 13.90 14.06 -5.42
CA GLU A 118 13.66 14.95 -4.28
C GLU A 118 14.59 14.62 -3.11
N TRP A 119 14.78 13.33 -2.83
CA TRP A 119 15.65 12.87 -1.76
C TRP A 119 17.12 13.23 -2.00
N ILE A 120 17.63 13.04 -3.22
CA ILE A 120 18.99 13.44 -3.60
C ILE A 120 19.18 14.96 -3.46
N GLN A 121 18.17 15.76 -3.80
CA GLN A 121 18.24 17.21 -3.60
C GLN A 121 18.30 17.57 -2.12
N LEU A 122 17.44 16.96 -1.28
CA LEU A 122 17.47 17.18 0.18
C LEU A 122 18.83 16.81 0.79
N LEU A 123 19.40 15.68 0.39
CA LEU A 123 20.74 15.25 0.82
C LEU A 123 21.83 16.28 0.46
N LYS A 124 21.76 16.86 -0.75
CA LYS A 124 22.70 17.93 -1.18
C LYS A 124 22.58 19.20 -0.34
N PHE A 125 21.40 19.50 0.18
CA PHE A 125 21.16 20.61 1.11
C PHE A 125 21.54 20.28 2.57
N GLY A 126 22.21 19.14 2.81
CA GLY A 126 22.68 18.74 4.13
C GLY A 126 21.63 18.05 5.01
N PHE A 127 20.45 17.75 4.46
CA PHE A 127 19.40 17.00 5.15
C PHE A 127 19.74 15.50 5.14
N THR A 128 20.51 15.07 6.13
CA THR A 128 20.94 13.66 6.29
C THR A 128 20.31 13.02 7.51
N LEU A 129 20.30 11.68 7.55
CA LEU A 129 19.78 10.89 8.68
C LEU A 129 20.46 11.21 10.02
N SER A 130 21.68 11.74 9.98
CA SER A 130 22.45 12.12 11.18
C SER A 130 22.52 13.63 11.42
N SER A 131 22.01 14.45 10.49
CA SER A 131 22.07 15.91 10.60
C SER A 131 21.18 16.47 11.71
N SER A 132 20.08 15.79 12.01
CA SER A 132 19.09 16.25 12.99
C SER A 132 18.06 15.18 13.30
N VAL A 133 17.32 15.36 14.41
CA VAL A 133 16.15 14.54 14.77
C VAL A 133 15.09 14.54 13.66
N TYR A 134 14.98 15.64 12.90
CA TYR A 134 14.09 15.74 11.74
C TYR A 134 14.58 14.94 10.53
N GLY A 135 15.89 14.84 10.33
CA GLY A 135 16.49 14.07 9.25
C GLY A 135 16.56 12.57 9.51
N GLY A 136 16.65 12.14 10.77
CA GLY A 136 16.72 10.73 11.17
C GLY A 136 15.38 10.02 11.32
N LEU A 137 14.27 10.75 11.12
CA LEU A 137 12.91 10.23 11.00
C LEU A 137 12.57 9.92 9.54
#